data_AF-A0ABC8J355-F1
#
_entry.id   AF-A0ABC8J355-F1
#
_cell.length_a   1.000
_cell.length_b   1.000
_cell.length_c   1.000
_cell.angle_alpha   90.00
_cell.angle_beta   90.00
_cell.angle_gamma   90.00
#
_symmetry.space_group_name_H-M   'P 1'
#
loop_
_entity.id
_entity.type
_entity.pdbx_description
1 polymer ?
#
loop_
_entity_poly.entity_id
_entity_poly.type
_entity_poly.pdbx_seq_one_letter_code
_entity_poly.pdbx_strand_id
1 'polypeptide(L)'
;MYDPCGKCELYVLQCIDFISFCLFEQFHQYQVVGRALPTEKDVQPKIYRMKLWATNEVRAKSKFWYFLRKLKKVKKSNGQMLAINEIFEKNPTKIKNFGIWLRYQSRTGYHNMYKEFRDTTLNGAVEQMYTEMASRHRVRFPCIQIIKTATVPASLCKRESTKQFHNSEIKFPLVFRKVRPPTRKLKTTYKASKPNLFMHVNDSKNNVSLLDPRPVGITVSTYTEPGLFQKAEKSVTRHCKKHVVESTNGFFWILEANKSSSLHRLQS
;
A
#
# COMPACT_ATOMS: atom_id res chain seq x y z
N MET A 1 -0.03 -11.33 53.89
CA MET A 1 0.93 -10.35 53.33
C MET A 1 1.14 -10.74 51.86
N TYR A 2 0.56 -9.92 50.97
CA TYR A 2 0.67 -9.90 49.50
C TYR A 2 0.05 -11.04 48.65
N ASP A 3 -1.18 -10.79 48.20
CA ASP A 3 -1.66 -11.12 46.84
C ASP A 3 -1.14 -10.07 45.82
N PRO A 4 -1.43 -10.16 44.50
CA PRO A 4 -0.57 -10.77 43.48
C PRO A 4 -0.14 -9.74 42.40
N CYS A 5 1.12 -9.76 41.93
CA CYS A 5 1.55 -8.79 40.90
C CYS A 5 1.64 -9.41 39.50
N GLY A 6 0.69 -9.02 38.64
CA GLY A 6 0.52 -9.39 37.23
C GLY A 6 1.70 -9.05 36.31
N LYS A 7 2.77 -9.83 36.38
CA LYS A 7 3.93 -9.73 35.47
C LYS A 7 4.03 -10.84 34.41
N CYS A 8 3.06 -11.75 34.34
CA CYS A 8 3.14 -12.90 33.42
C CYS A 8 2.39 -12.72 32.08
N GLU A 9 1.46 -11.77 31.96
CA GLU A 9 0.72 -11.54 30.70
C GLU A 9 1.43 -10.61 29.71
N LEU A 10 2.38 -9.79 30.17
CA LEU A 10 3.09 -8.82 29.31
C LEU A 10 4.13 -9.45 28.36
N TYR A 11 4.55 -10.71 28.59
CA TYR A 11 5.57 -11.36 27.77
C TYR A 11 5.03 -12.12 26.54
N VAL A 12 3.72 -12.39 26.48
CA VAL A 12 3.12 -13.09 25.33
C VAL A 12 2.80 -12.09 24.21
N LEU A 13 2.43 -10.85 24.57
CA LEU A 13 2.18 -9.78 23.60
C LEU A 13 3.44 -9.41 22.80
N GLN A 14 4.62 -9.38 23.42
CA GLN A 14 5.89 -9.09 22.71
C GLN A 14 6.27 -10.10 21.62
N CYS A 15 5.79 -11.35 21.66
CA CYS A 15 6.13 -12.37 20.66
C CYS A 15 5.20 -12.36 19.44
N ILE A 16 3.93 -11.96 19.62
CA ILE A 16 3.00 -11.72 18.51
C ILE A 16 3.35 -10.41 17.80
N ASP A 17 3.85 -9.43 18.56
CA ASP A 17 4.35 -8.17 18.02
C ASP A 17 5.55 -8.35 17.10
N PHE A 18 6.42 -9.36 17.28
CA PHE A 18 7.62 -9.53 16.44
C PHE A 18 7.33 -10.12 15.05
N ILE A 19 6.31 -10.98 14.92
CA ILE A 19 5.85 -11.48 13.61
C ILE A 19 5.02 -10.40 12.90
N SER A 20 4.25 -9.62 13.67
CA SER A 20 3.52 -8.45 13.16
C SER A 20 4.46 -7.33 12.71
N PHE A 21 5.58 -7.07 13.42
CA PHE A 21 6.59 -6.08 13.06
C PHE A 21 7.36 -6.43 11.78
N CYS A 22 7.45 -7.72 11.44
CA CYS A 22 8.10 -8.19 10.21
C CYS A 22 7.20 -8.05 8.97
N LEU A 23 5.90 -7.87 9.16
CA LEU A 23 4.89 -7.63 8.11
C LEU A 23 4.40 -6.18 8.08
N PHE A 24 4.92 -5.31 8.93
CA PHE A 24 4.54 -3.91 8.93
C PHE A 24 5.18 -3.21 7.72
N GLU A 25 4.33 -2.75 6.80
CA GLU A 25 4.76 -1.94 5.67
C GLU A 25 5.55 -0.73 6.18
N GLN A 26 6.84 -0.68 5.88
CA GLN A 26 7.69 0.42 6.34
C GLN A 26 7.41 1.73 5.59
N PHE A 27 6.68 1.67 4.47
CA PHE A 27 6.41 2.81 3.60
C PHE A 27 4.93 3.15 3.51
N HIS A 28 4.63 4.41 3.81
CA HIS A 28 3.30 4.98 3.73
C HIS A 28 3.17 5.87 2.49
N GLN A 29 1.99 5.85 1.88
CA GLN A 29 1.67 6.74 0.77
C GLN A 29 1.16 8.08 1.31
N TYR A 30 1.83 9.16 0.96
CA TYR A 30 1.41 10.52 1.30
C TYR A 30 1.00 11.30 0.06
N GLN A 31 -0.11 12.02 0.17
CA GLN A 31 -0.49 13.11 -0.70
C GLN A 31 -0.04 14.42 -0.09
N VAL A 32 0.96 15.05 -0.70
CA VAL A 32 1.54 16.30 -0.25
C VAL A 32 1.12 17.41 -1.20
N VAL A 33 0.56 18.49 -0.64
CA VAL A 33 0.08 19.66 -1.37
C VAL A 33 0.80 20.90 -0.87
N GLY A 34 1.42 21.66 -1.77
CA GLY A 34 2.15 22.87 -1.44
C GLY A 34 2.14 23.89 -2.57
N ARG A 35 2.46 25.14 -2.23
CA ARG A 35 2.52 26.28 -3.17
C ARG A 35 3.73 27.16 -2.88
N ALA A 36 4.08 28.02 -3.82
CA ALA A 36 4.98 29.14 -3.53
C ALA A 36 4.29 30.14 -2.60
N LEU A 37 5.07 30.95 -1.87
CA LEU A 37 4.52 32.06 -1.10
C LEU A 37 3.93 33.10 -2.06
N PRO A 38 2.74 33.65 -1.76
CA PRO A 38 2.16 34.72 -2.56
C PRO A 38 3.08 35.94 -2.50
N THR A 39 3.32 36.56 -3.66
CA THR A 39 4.11 37.79 -3.82
C THR A 39 3.22 38.83 -4.47
N GLU A 40 3.54 40.13 -4.37
CA GLU A 40 2.77 41.21 -5.02
C GLU A 40 2.56 40.99 -6.53
N LYS A 41 3.55 40.36 -7.18
CA LYS A 41 3.47 40.00 -8.61
C LYS A 41 2.54 38.83 -8.90
N ASP A 42 2.45 37.87 -7.97
CA ASP A 42 1.70 36.62 -8.11
C ASP A 42 0.86 36.38 -6.85
N VAL A 43 -0.30 37.03 -6.78
CA VAL A 43 -1.20 36.98 -5.62
C VAL A 43 -1.75 35.56 -5.40
N GLN A 44 -1.97 34.80 -6.48
CA GLN A 44 -2.48 33.43 -6.41
C GLN A 44 -1.51 32.44 -7.08
N PRO A 45 -0.45 32.01 -6.37
CA PRO A 45 0.51 31.07 -6.91
C PRO A 45 -0.12 29.69 -7.13
N LYS A 46 0.40 28.99 -8.15
CA LYS A 46 -0.06 27.64 -8.52
C LYS A 46 0.14 26.65 -7.38
N ILE A 47 -0.86 25.79 -7.17
CA ILE A 47 -0.86 24.74 -6.16
C ILE A 47 -0.36 23.44 -6.80
N TYR A 48 0.65 22.85 -6.18
CA TYR A 48 1.23 21.58 -6.62
C TYR A 48 0.81 20.46 -5.68
N ARG A 49 0.37 19.34 -6.27
CA ARG A 49 0.04 18.11 -5.56
C ARG A 49 0.89 16.95 -6.05
N MET A 50 1.42 16.17 -5.13
CA MET A 50 2.23 14.99 -5.42
C MET A 50 1.83 13.83 -4.52
N LYS A 51 1.82 12.63 -5.09
CA LYS A 51 1.76 11.38 -4.33
C LYS A 51 3.18 10.84 -4.21
N LEU A 52 3.61 10.50 -3.00
CA LEU A 52 4.95 10.01 -2.73
C LEU A 52 4.92 8.96 -1.62
N TRP A 53 5.97 8.15 -1.56
CA TRP A 53 6.15 7.15 -0.52
C TRP A 53 7.28 7.55 0.42
N ALA A 54 7.01 7.48 1.71
CA ALA A 54 7.98 7.79 2.76
C ALA A 54 7.65 6.98 4.02
N THR A 55 8.64 6.84 4.91
CA THR A 55 8.42 6.18 6.19
C THR A 55 7.61 7.05 7.14
N ASN A 56 7.87 8.37 7.14
CA ASN A 56 7.24 9.33 8.04
C ASN A 56 6.84 10.60 7.25
N GLU A 57 5.92 11.38 7.80
CA GLU A 57 5.50 12.68 7.24
C GLU A 57 6.66 13.66 7.04
N VAL A 58 7.63 13.69 7.94
CA VAL A 58 8.80 14.59 7.83
C VAL A 58 9.66 14.23 6.61
N ARG A 59 9.84 12.94 6.37
CA ARG A 59 10.56 12.43 5.18
C ARG A 59 9.74 12.72 3.91
N ALA A 60 8.42 12.63 3.98
CA ALA A 60 7.51 13.03 2.92
C ALA A 60 7.67 14.51 2.54
N LYS A 61 7.65 15.42 3.52
CA LYS A 61 7.91 16.87 3.33
C LYS A 61 9.24 17.10 2.62
N SER A 62 10.31 16.43 3.07
CA SER A 62 11.64 16.57 2.48
C SER A 62 11.70 16.11 1.02
N LYS A 63 11.12 14.94 0.70
CA LYS A 63 11.03 14.44 -0.68
C LYS A 63 10.23 15.38 -1.58
N PHE A 64 9.12 15.93 -1.09
CA PHE A 64 8.30 16.89 -1.84
C PHE A 64 9.11 18.13 -2.25
N TRP A 65 9.83 18.75 -1.30
CA TRP A 65 10.68 19.90 -1.60
C TRP A 65 11.85 19.57 -2.54
N TYR A 66 12.41 18.36 -2.44
CA TYR A 66 13.42 17.89 -3.39
C TYR A 66 12.88 17.90 -4.83
N PHE A 67 11.69 17.35 -5.06
CA PHE A 67 11.10 17.31 -6.40
C PHE A 67 10.66 18.69 -6.89
N LEU A 68 10.04 19.52 -6.04
CA LEU A 68 9.65 20.88 -6.44
C LEU A 68 10.86 21.75 -6.83
N ARG A 69 11.97 21.62 -6.11
CA ARG A 69 13.21 22.33 -6.47
C ARG A 69 13.73 21.90 -7.84
N LYS A 70 13.69 20.60 -8.14
CA LYS A 70 14.16 20.04 -9.42
C LYS A 70 13.24 20.38 -10.60
N LEU A 71 11.92 20.38 -10.39
CA LEU A 71 10.95 20.54 -11.47
C LEU A 71 10.48 21.98 -11.68
N LYS A 72 10.27 22.74 -10.60
CA LYS A 72 9.63 24.07 -10.62
C LYS A 72 10.47 25.16 -9.96
N LYS A 73 11.74 24.88 -9.60
CA LYS A 73 12.68 25.81 -8.95
C LYS A 73 12.17 26.45 -7.64
N VAL A 74 11.12 25.90 -7.02
CA VAL A 74 10.58 26.39 -5.74
C VAL A 74 11.39 25.77 -4.59
N LYS A 75 11.83 26.60 -3.65
CA LYS A 75 12.55 26.19 -2.44
C LYS A 75 11.62 26.20 -1.23
N LYS A 76 11.98 25.46 -0.17
CA LYS A 76 11.25 25.43 1.11
C LYS A 76 11.14 26.82 1.75
N SER A 77 12.15 27.68 1.61
CA SER A 77 12.15 29.05 2.15
C SER A 77 11.06 29.93 1.53
N ASN A 78 10.79 29.74 0.25
CA ASN A 78 9.89 30.61 -0.54
C ASN A 78 8.55 29.91 -0.80
N GLY A 79 8.24 28.87 -0.05
CA GLY A 79 7.06 28.03 -0.28
C GLY A 79 6.39 27.63 1.02
N GLN A 80 5.08 27.41 0.93
CA GLN A 80 4.24 27.01 2.06
C GLN A 80 3.66 25.63 1.80
N MET A 81 3.67 24.79 2.84
CA MET A 81 2.94 23.54 2.85
C MET A 81 1.47 23.81 3.16
N LEU A 82 0.56 23.27 2.34
CA LEU A 82 -0.89 23.42 2.55
C LEU A 82 -1.46 22.23 3.33
N ALA A 83 -1.21 21.02 2.84
CA ALA A 83 -1.76 19.80 3.45
C ALA A 83 -0.85 18.61 3.18
N ILE A 84 -0.85 17.67 4.12
CA ILE A 84 -0.19 16.36 4.03
C ILE A 84 -1.20 15.35 4.52
N ASN A 85 -1.68 14.53 3.60
CA ASN A 85 -2.68 13.53 3.89
C ASN A 85 -2.08 12.17 3.60
N GLU A 86 -2.18 11.26 4.55
CA GLU A 86 -1.86 9.86 4.29
C GLU A 86 -2.98 9.21 3.46
N ILE A 87 -2.61 8.37 2.50
CA ILE A 87 -3.53 7.61 1.66
C ILE A 87 -3.43 6.15 2.06
N PHE A 88 -4.58 5.56 2.35
CA PHE A 88 -4.73 4.13 2.55
C PHE A 88 -5.42 3.49 1.35
N GLU A 89 -5.13 2.21 1.13
CA GLU A 89 -5.78 1.41 0.11
C GLU A 89 -7.25 1.16 0.51
N LYS A 90 -8.19 1.25 -0.45
CA LYS A 90 -9.61 1.11 -0.14
C LYS A 90 -10.00 -0.30 0.30
N ASN A 91 -9.38 -1.30 -0.31
CA ASN A 91 -9.70 -2.72 -0.11
C ASN A 91 -8.39 -3.51 0.05
N PRO A 92 -7.84 -3.61 1.27
CA PRO A 92 -6.57 -4.30 1.54
C PRO A 92 -6.69 -5.83 1.52
N THR A 93 -7.89 -6.39 1.35
CA THR A 93 -8.13 -7.83 1.29
C THR A 93 -8.07 -8.40 -0.13
N LYS A 94 -8.16 -7.53 -1.15
CA LYS A 94 -8.21 -7.94 -2.55
C LYS A 94 -6.82 -7.85 -3.18
N ILE A 95 -6.37 -8.94 -3.77
CA ILE A 95 -5.11 -8.98 -4.51
C ILE A 95 -5.26 -8.20 -5.82
N LYS A 96 -4.27 -7.37 -6.13
CA LYS A 96 -4.20 -6.57 -7.35
C LYS A 96 -2.82 -6.71 -7.98
N ASN A 97 -2.73 -6.41 -9.26
CA ASN A 97 -1.45 -6.26 -9.94
C ASN A 97 -1.15 -4.76 -10.05
N PHE A 98 0.06 -4.37 -9.63
CA PHE A 98 0.53 -2.99 -9.65
C PHE A 98 1.70 -2.86 -10.64
N GLY A 99 1.57 -1.93 -11.57
CA GLY A 99 2.64 -1.47 -12.43
C GLY A 99 3.35 -0.27 -11.80
N ILE A 100 4.67 -0.34 -11.69
CA ILE A 100 5.52 0.71 -11.14
C ILE A 100 6.52 1.14 -12.20
N TRP A 101 6.46 2.42 -12.57
CA TRP A 101 7.46 3.07 -13.42
C TRP A 101 8.44 3.78 -12.51
N LEU A 102 9.71 3.43 -12.62
CA LEU A 102 10.76 3.99 -11.81
C LEU A 102 11.93 4.45 -12.67
N ARG A 103 12.58 5.50 -12.21
CA ARG A 103 13.91 5.92 -12.65
C ARG A 103 14.87 5.61 -11.53
N TYR A 104 15.97 4.96 -11.82
CA TYR A 104 17.01 4.71 -10.84
C TYR A 104 18.37 5.16 -11.33
N GLN A 105 19.24 5.48 -10.38
CA GLN A 105 20.63 5.78 -10.62
C GLN A 105 21.45 4.50 -10.40
N SER A 106 22.10 4.03 -11.48
CA SER A 106 23.15 3.02 -11.42
C SER A 106 24.50 3.67 -11.08
N ARG A 107 25.56 2.88 -10.99
CA ARG A 107 26.92 3.41 -10.82
C ARG A 107 27.36 4.26 -12.03
N THR A 108 26.87 3.92 -13.21
CA THR A 108 27.26 4.55 -14.48
C THR A 108 26.35 5.70 -14.88
N GLY A 109 25.04 5.61 -14.62
CA GLY A 109 24.09 6.61 -15.11
C GLY A 109 22.65 6.42 -14.63
N TYR A 110 21.71 7.08 -15.30
CA TYR A 110 20.28 6.98 -14.98
C TYR A 110 19.57 6.06 -15.96
N HIS A 111 18.72 5.18 -15.43
CA HIS A 111 17.93 4.25 -16.25
C HIS A 111 16.47 4.29 -15.83
N ASN A 112 15.58 4.22 -16.82
CA ASN A 112 14.15 4.07 -16.61
C ASN A 112 13.79 2.59 -16.68
N MET A 113 12.87 2.17 -15.83
CA MET A 113 12.43 0.79 -15.73
C MET A 113 10.95 0.74 -15.39
N TYR A 114 10.30 -0.30 -15.88
CA TYR A 114 8.93 -0.65 -15.54
C TYR A 114 8.92 -2.01 -14.87
N LYS A 115 8.31 -2.16 -13.70
CA LYS A 115 8.16 -3.46 -13.01
C LYS A 115 6.70 -3.67 -12.61
N GLU A 116 6.33 -4.94 -12.47
CA GLU A 116 4.99 -5.36 -12.07
C GLU A 116 5.10 -6.19 -10.80
N PHE A 117 4.25 -5.89 -9.82
CA PHE A 117 4.16 -6.58 -8.55
C PHE A 117 2.72 -7.01 -8.29
N ARG A 118 2.54 -8.17 -7.69
CA ARG A 118 1.24 -8.67 -7.26
C ARG A 118 1.19 -8.56 -5.74
N ASP A 119 0.28 -7.74 -5.24
CA ASP A 119 0.14 -7.50 -3.80
C ASP A 119 -1.30 -7.08 -3.47
N THR A 120 -1.65 -7.03 -2.20
CA THR A 120 -2.97 -6.54 -1.76
C THR A 120 -3.03 -5.02 -1.69
N THR A 121 -1.90 -4.38 -1.40
CA THR A 121 -1.75 -2.94 -1.20
C THR A 121 -0.68 -2.38 -2.13
N LEU A 122 -0.79 -1.08 -2.42
CA LEU A 122 0.22 -0.39 -3.23
C LEU A 122 1.53 -0.17 -2.46
N ASN A 123 1.43 0.04 -1.14
CA ASN A 123 2.58 0.23 -0.25
C ASN A 123 3.46 -1.02 -0.20
N GLY A 124 2.88 -2.21 0.02
CA GLY A 124 3.59 -3.49 -0.04
C GLY A 124 4.25 -3.72 -1.40
N ALA A 125 3.58 -3.39 -2.51
CA ALA A 125 4.18 -3.47 -3.83
C ALA A 125 5.41 -2.55 -3.99
N VAL A 126 5.40 -1.35 -3.38
CA VAL A 126 6.54 -0.43 -3.37
C VAL A 126 7.68 -0.96 -2.49
N GLU A 127 7.37 -1.61 -1.37
CA GLU A 127 8.37 -2.24 -0.51
C GLU A 127 9.05 -3.44 -1.18
N GLN A 128 8.27 -4.31 -1.83
CA GLN A 128 8.80 -5.39 -2.66
C GLN A 128 9.71 -4.84 -3.76
N MET A 129 9.31 -3.75 -4.42
CA MET A 129 10.12 -3.08 -5.43
C MET A 129 11.45 -2.56 -4.87
N TYR A 130 11.43 -1.94 -3.70
CA TYR A 130 12.64 -1.46 -3.04
C TYR A 130 13.60 -2.61 -2.70
N THR A 131 13.08 -3.72 -2.19
CA THR A 131 13.86 -4.93 -1.87
C THR A 131 14.45 -5.57 -3.13
N GLU A 132 13.66 -5.68 -4.19
CA GLU A 132 14.11 -6.23 -5.46
C GLU A 132 15.21 -5.37 -6.09
N MET A 133 15.06 -4.05 -6.09
CA MET A 133 16.05 -3.13 -6.63
C MET A 133 17.37 -3.16 -5.85
N ALA A 134 17.29 -3.33 -4.53
CA ALA A 134 18.45 -3.50 -3.67
C ALA A 134 19.19 -4.83 -3.97
N SER A 135 18.45 -5.92 -4.18
CA SER A 135 19.05 -7.23 -4.45
C SER A 135 19.61 -7.36 -5.87
N ARG A 136 18.77 -7.15 -6.89
CA ARG A 136 19.14 -7.40 -8.30
C ARG A 136 20.08 -6.36 -8.87
N HIS A 137 19.84 -5.09 -8.56
CA HIS A 137 20.59 -3.97 -9.15
C HIS A 137 21.52 -3.26 -8.16
N ARG A 138 21.54 -3.67 -6.88
CA ARG A 138 22.36 -3.06 -5.81
C ARG A 138 22.11 -1.56 -5.65
N VAL A 139 20.86 -1.14 -5.87
CA VAL A 139 20.46 0.27 -5.82
C VAL A 139 19.96 0.61 -4.41
N ARG A 140 20.44 1.73 -3.87
CA ARG A 140 20.01 2.26 -2.56
C ARG A 140 18.71 3.06 -2.69
N PHE A 141 17.94 3.17 -1.61
CA PHE A 141 16.66 3.89 -1.60
C PHE A 141 16.70 5.33 -2.14
N PRO A 142 17.71 6.18 -1.81
CA PRO A 142 17.76 7.55 -2.32
C PRO A 142 17.97 7.65 -3.83
N CYS A 143 18.51 6.60 -4.44
CA CYS A 143 18.84 6.53 -5.86
C CYS A 143 17.63 6.10 -6.72
N ILE A 144 16.47 5.82 -6.11
CA ILE A 144 15.26 5.36 -6.79
C ILE A 144 14.21 6.46 -6.74
N GLN A 145 13.63 6.77 -7.90
CA GLN A 145 12.55 7.72 -8.07
C GLN A 145 11.38 7.00 -8.72
N ILE A 146 10.25 6.92 -8.02
CA ILE A 146 9.00 6.38 -8.57
C ILE A 146 8.34 7.50 -9.39
N ILE A 147 8.11 7.23 -10.67
CA ILE A 147 7.51 8.18 -11.62
C ILE A 147 5.99 8.08 -11.58
N LYS A 148 5.49 6.86 -11.67
CA LYS A 148 4.06 6.55 -11.74
C LYS A 148 3.82 5.19 -11.12
N THR A 149 2.66 5.04 -10.52
CA THR A 149 2.10 3.75 -10.12
C THR A 149 0.69 3.64 -10.69
N ALA A 150 0.30 2.44 -11.10
CA ALA A 150 -1.05 2.16 -11.57
C ALA A 150 -1.44 0.72 -11.25
N THR A 151 -2.73 0.49 -11.01
CA THR A 151 -3.31 -0.86 -10.98
C THR A 151 -3.48 -1.34 -12.42
N VAL A 152 -2.89 -2.49 -12.73
CA VAL A 152 -2.91 -3.08 -14.07
C VAL A 152 -3.87 -4.29 -14.06
N PRO A 153 -4.83 -4.37 -15.00
CA PRO A 153 -5.68 -5.56 -15.10
C PRO A 153 -4.88 -6.77 -15.59
N ALA A 154 -5.29 -7.98 -15.22
CA ALA A 154 -4.56 -9.22 -15.50
C ALA A 154 -4.24 -9.44 -16.99
N SER A 155 -5.11 -8.98 -17.90
CA SER A 155 -4.92 -9.08 -19.35
C SER A 155 -3.79 -8.20 -19.89
N LEU A 156 -3.50 -7.08 -19.23
CA LEU A 156 -2.49 -6.10 -19.68
C LEU A 156 -1.13 -6.27 -19.00
N CYS A 157 -0.98 -7.24 -18.10
CA CYS A 157 0.30 -7.53 -17.46
C CYS A 157 1.31 -8.06 -18.47
N LYS A 158 2.50 -7.48 -18.47
CA LYS A 158 3.57 -7.81 -19.43
C LYS A 158 4.60 -8.79 -18.87
N ARG A 159 4.76 -8.87 -17.54
CA ARG A 159 5.83 -9.66 -16.91
C ARG A 159 5.40 -11.11 -16.70
N GLU A 160 6.21 -12.05 -17.18
CA GLU A 160 5.96 -13.50 -17.03
C GLU A 160 5.85 -13.93 -15.56
N SER A 161 6.65 -13.32 -14.68
CA SER A 161 6.59 -13.57 -13.23
C SER A 161 5.22 -13.24 -12.61
N THR A 162 4.47 -12.31 -13.20
CA THR A 162 3.13 -11.94 -12.72
C THR A 162 2.06 -12.77 -13.43
N LYS A 163 2.24 -13.03 -14.73
CA LYS A 163 1.31 -13.81 -15.56
C LYS A 163 1.08 -15.24 -15.04
N GLN A 164 2.12 -15.90 -14.51
CA GLN A 164 1.99 -17.25 -13.97
C GLN A 164 0.95 -17.40 -12.85
N PHE A 165 0.56 -16.29 -12.19
CA PHE A 165 -0.39 -16.28 -11.07
C PHE A 165 -1.82 -15.89 -11.46
N HIS A 166 -2.15 -15.84 -12.76
CA HIS A 166 -3.47 -15.41 -13.23
C HIS A 166 -4.49 -16.55 -13.35
N ASN A 167 -4.03 -17.80 -13.41
CA ASN A 167 -4.93 -18.94 -13.47
C ASN A 167 -5.63 -19.12 -12.10
N SER A 168 -6.95 -19.31 -12.10
CA SER A 168 -7.78 -19.53 -10.90
C SER A 168 -7.54 -20.89 -10.26
N GLU A 169 -7.09 -21.88 -11.02
CA GLU A 169 -6.90 -23.26 -10.57
C GLU A 169 -5.47 -23.56 -10.12
N ILE A 170 -4.64 -22.53 -9.91
CA ILE A 170 -3.25 -22.72 -9.50
C ILE A 170 -3.16 -23.44 -8.15
N LYS A 171 -2.40 -24.53 -8.13
CA LYS A 171 -2.06 -25.29 -6.93
C LYS A 171 -0.56 -25.51 -6.92
N PHE A 172 0.06 -25.28 -5.77
CA PHE A 172 1.49 -25.50 -5.59
C PHE A 172 1.68 -26.70 -4.66
N PRO A 173 2.38 -27.76 -5.09
CA PRO A 173 2.73 -28.84 -4.19
C PRO A 173 3.69 -28.31 -3.12
N LEU A 174 3.46 -28.68 -1.86
CA LEU A 174 4.39 -28.37 -0.78
C LEU A 174 5.54 -29.39 -0.81
N VAL A 175 6.57 -29.11 -1.62
CA VAL A 175 7.70 -30.04 -1.85
C VAL A 175 8.59 -30.20 -0.60
N PHE A 176 8.74 -29.14 0.19
CA PHE A 176 9.66 -29.11 1.31
C PHE A 176 9.06 -28.37 2.50
N ARG A 177 8.91 -29.05 3.64
CA ARG A 177 8.43 -28.42 4.89
C ARG A 177 9.58 -28.25 5.88
N LYS A 178 10.16 -27.05 5.92
CA LYS A 178 11.10 -26.69 6.99
C LYS A 178 10.34 -26.55 8.31
N VAL A 179 10.54 -27.49 9.23
CA VAL A 179 9.96 -27.41 10.59
C VAL A 179 10.56 -26.21 11.31
N ARG A 180 9.75 -25.15 11.50
CA ARG A 180 10.11 -23.98 12.30
C ARG A 180 9.37 -24.11 13.64
N PRO A 181 10.09 -24.23 14.79
CA PRO A 181 9.44 -24.26 16.08
C PRO A 181 8.69 -22.93 16.30
N PRO A 182 7.44 -22.96 16.81
CA PRO A 182 6.62 -21.75 16.92
C PRO A 182 7.15 -20.75 17.95
N THR A 183 7.90 -21.24 18.95
CA THR A 183 8.52 -20.39 19.98
C THR A 183 10.00 -20.72 20.13
N ARG A 184 10.79 -19.71 20.56
CA ARG A 184 12.24 -19.89 20.79
C ARG A 184 12.53 -20.95 21.85
N LYS A 185 11.65 -21.12 22.85
CA LYS A 185 11.76 -22.14 23.90
C LYS A 185 11.81 -23.56 23.34
N LEU A 186 11.08 -23.81 22.25
CA LEU A 186 11.01 -25.12 21.58
C LEU A 186 12.12 -25.33 20.55
N LYS A 187 13.01 -24.35 20.36
CA LYS A 187 14.19 -24.45 19.50
C LYS A 187 15.34 -25.05 20.31
N THR A 188 15.40 -26.37 20.36
CA THR A 188 16.50 -27.12 21.01
C THR A 188 17.63 -27.42 20.03
N THR A 189 18.87 -27.49 20.53
CA THR A 189 20.05 -27.91 19.74
C THR A 189 19.98 -29.39 19.40
N TYR A 190 19.50 -30.21 20.34
CA TYR A 190 19.38 -31.66 20.19
C TYR A 190 17.90 -32.06 20.16
N LYS A 191 17.60 -33.08 19.33
CA LYS A 191 16.29 -33.73 19.26
C LYS A 191 16.47 -35.23 19.11
N ALA A 192 15.56 -36.00 19.70
CA ALA A 192 15.63 -37.46 19.70
C ALA A 192 15.41 -38.08 18.31
N SER A 193 14.63 -37.43 17.43
CA SER A 193 14.35 -37.91 16.08
C SER A 193 14.79 -36.92 15.00
N LYS A 194 15.21 -37.45 13.85
CA LYS A 194 15.54 -36.66 12.67
C LYS A 194 14.25 -36.05 12.10
N PRO A 195 14.25 -34.77 11.70
CA PRO A 195 13.07 -34.16 11.11
C PRO A 195 12.78 -34.76 9.73
N ASN A 196 11.52 -35.10 9.45
CA ASN A 196 11.08 -35.44 8.10
C ASN A 196 10.79 -34.16 7.31
N LEU A 197 11.32 -34.07 6.10
CA LEU A 197 11.23 -32.91 5.22
C LEU A 197 10.25 -33.14 4.06
N PHE A 198 9.95 -34.39 3.74
CA PHE A 198 9.03 -34.82 2.68
C PHE A 198 7.63 -35.06 3.26
N MET A 199 6.60 -34.63 2.52
CA MET A 199 5.20 -34.90 2.83
C MET A 199 4.74 -36.11 2.00
N HIS A 200 4.35 -37.21 2.64
CA HIS A 200 3.66 -38.30 1.95
C HIS A 200 2.18 -37.90 1.72
N VAL A 201 1.68 -38.13 0.51
CA VAL A 201 0.34 -37.68 0.06
C VAL A 201 -0.82 -38.42 0.76
N ASN A 202 -0.55 -39.43 1.59
CA ASN A 202 -1.55 -40.36 2.14
C ASN A 202 -1.93 -40.13 3.62
N ASP A 203 -1.50 -39.05 4.26
CA ASP A 203 -1.96 -38.72 5.63
C ASP A 203 -3.33 -38.01 5.62
N SER A 204 -4.36 -38.74 5.17
CA SER A 204 -5.78 -38.36 5.36
C SER A 204 -6.25 -38.52 6.82
N LYS A 205 -5.34 -38.86 7.76
CA LYS A 205 -5.63 -39.02 9.19
C LYS A 205 -5.12 -37.90 10.10
N ASN A 206 -4.59 -36.81 9.54
CA ASN A 206 -4.36 -35.57 10.28
C ASN A 206 -5.15 -34.42 9.66
N ASN A 207 -6.47 -34.62 9.54
CA ASN A 207 -7.42 -33.50 9.52
C ASN A 207 -7.47 -32.87 10.92
N VAL A 208 -6.43 -32.14 11.30
CA VAL A 208 -6.67 -30.93 12.08
C VAL A 208 -7.20 -29.94 11.06
N SER A 209 -8.52 -29.85 11.03
CA SER A 209 -9.29 -28.74 10.48
C SER A 209 -8.40 -27.55 10.13
N LEU A 210 -8.39 -27.16 8.85
CA LEU A 210 -8.55 -25.74 8.60
C LEU A 210 -9.74 -25.34 9.46
N LEU A 211 -9.49 -24.66 10.57
CA LEU A 211 -10.48 -23.71 11.03
C LEU A 211 -10.61 -22.76 9.85
N ASP A 212 -11.60 -23.05 9.01
CA ASP A 212 -12.31 -22.02 8.30
C ASP A 212 -12.47 -20.86 9.30
N PRO A 213 -12.06 -19.63 8.97
CA PRO A 213 -12.64 -18.50 9.67
C PRO A 213 -14.13 -18.62 9.41
N ARG A 214 -14.86 -19.15 10.39
CA ARG A 214 -16.32 -19.18 10.36
C ARG A 214 -16.76 -17.81 9.83
N PRO A 215 -17.66 -17.74 8.84
CA PRO A 215 -18.28 -16.47 8.55
C PRO A 215 -18.84 -15.98 9.88
N VAL A 216 -18.36 -14.83 10.35
CA VAL A 216 -18.97 -14.14 11.47
C VAL A 216 -20.33 -13.68 10.94
N GLY A 217 -21.28 -14.61 10.93
CA GLY A 217 -22.69 -14.34 10.82
C GLY A 217 -23.01 -13.52 12.05
N ILE A 218 -23.07 -12.21 11.85
CA ILE A 218 -23.73 -11.31 12.77
C ILE A 218 -25.19 -11.76 12.77
N THR A 219 -25.56 -12.59 13.74
CA THR A 219 -26.97 -12.83 14.07
C THR A 219 -27.51 -11.52 14.61
N VAL A 220 -28.13 -10.74 13.74
CA VAL A 220 -29.02 -9.66 14.17
C VAL A 220 -30.23 -10.36 14.77
N SER A 221 -30.29 -10.39 16.11
CA SER A 221 -31.51 -10.77 16.83
C SER A 221 -32.57 -9.72 16.51
N THR A 222 -33.52 -10.07 15.65
CA THR A 222 -34.75 -9.31 15.44
C THR A 222 -35.62 -9.47 16.68
N TYR A 223 -35.48 -8.56 17.64
CA TYR A 223 -36.59 -8.28 18.57
C TYR A 223 -37.63 -7.48 17.79
N THR A 224 -38.77 -8.12 17.54
CA THR A 224 -39.96 -7.44 17.02
C THR A 224 -40.73 -6.96 18.24
N GLU A 225 -40.79 -5.64 18.44
CA GLU A 225 -41.96 -5.01 19.05
C GLU A 225 -42.36 -3.78 18.21
N PRO A 226 -43.67 -3.46 18.16
CA PRO A 226 -44.27 -2.73 17.05
C PRO A 226 -44.31 -1.21 17.29
N GLY A 227 -44.22 -0.43 16.22
CA GLY A 227 -44.86 0.88 16.17
C GLY A 227 -44.02 2.05 15.62
N LEU A 228 -44.64 2.72 14.65
CA LEU A 228 -44.40 4.11 14.19
C LEU A 228 -43.17 4.42 13.32
N PHE A 229 -43.47 4.66 12.04
CA PHE A 229 -43.36 5.95 11.33
C PHE A 229 -42.64 5.90 9.96
N GLN A 230 -43.31 6.52 8.99
CA GLN A 230 -43.07 6.50 7.54
C GLN A 230 -42.09 7.59 7.06
N LYS A 231 -41.74 7.47 5.76
CA LYS A 231 -41.24 8.45 4.74
C LYS A 231 -39.73 8.39 4.43
N ALA A 232 -39.36 7.94 3.21
CA ALA A 232 -39.21 8.70 1.94
C ALA A 232 -37.92 9.57 1.98
N GLU A 233 -36.98 9.52 1.03
CA GLU A 233 -37.09 9.92 -0.38
C GLU A 233 -35.92 9.41 -1.26
N LYS A 234 -36.17 9.38 -2.57
CA LYS A 234 -35.25 9.11 -3.68
C LYS A 234 -34.59 10.42 -4.15
N SER A 235 -33.32 10.41 -4.59
CA SER A 235 -32.90 11.24 -5.75
C SER A 235 -31.49 10.96 -6.31
N VAL A 236 -31.48 10.53 -7.58
CA VAL A 236 -30.65 11.03 -8.71
C VAL A 236 -29.11 10.90 -8.66
N THR A 237 -28.57 10.02 -9.52
CA THR A 237 -27.22 10.19 -10.10
C THR A 237 -27.31 10.20 -11.63
N ARG A 238 -26.97 11.35 -12.24
CA ARG A 238 -26.89 11.53 -13.68
C ARG A 238 -25.53 11.11 -14.22
N HIS A 239 -25.59 10.50 -15.39
CA HIS A 239 -24.51 10.10 -16.28
C HIS A 239 -23.67 11.30 -16.74
N CYS A 240 -22.34 11.15 -16.85
CA CYS A 240 -21.54 12.02 -17.72
C CYS A 240 -20.31 11.27 -18.27
N LYS A 241 -20.26 11.14 -19.60
CA LYS A 241 -19.23 10.47 -20.40
C LYS A 241 -17.90 11.21 -20.31
N LYS A 242 -16.77 10.49 -20.25
CA LYS A 242 -15.43 11.05 -20.47
C LYS A 242 -14.88 10.56 -21.81
N HIS A 243 -14.63 11.51 -22.71
CA HIS A 243 -13.77 11.31 -23.88
C HIS A 243 -12.32 11.10 -23.42
N VAL A 244 -11.68 10.08 -23.98
CA VAL A 244 -10.25 9.77 -23.78
C VAL A 244 -9.49 10.37 -24.96
N VAL A 245 -8.54 11.26 -24.67
CA VAL A 245 -7.49 11.65 -25.63
C VAL A 245 -6.17 11.19 -25.02
N GLU A 246 -5.53 10.23 -25.67
CA GLU A 246 -4.19 9.75 -25.34
C GLU A 246 -3.14 10.79 -25.77
N SER A 247 -2.20 11.12 -24.88
CA SER A 247 -0.98 11.85 -25.25
C SER A 247 0.26 11.14 -24.70
N THR A 248 1.18 10.85 -25.61
CA THR A 248 2.36 9.99 -25.55
C THR A 248 3.59 10.62 -24.90
N ASN A 249 3.47 11.31 -23.76
CA ASN A 249 4.65 11.88 -23.09
C ASN A 249 4.70 11.52 -21.59
N GLY A 250 5.82 10.88 -21.21
CA GLY A 250 6.12 10.38 -19.86
C GLY A 250 6.34 11.49 -18.83
N PHE A 251 5.29 12.25 -18.52
CA PHE A 251 5.30 13.25 -17.45
C PHE A 251 4.84 12.65 -16.12
N PHE A 252 5.67 12.90 -15.12
CA PHE A 252 5.36 12.77 -13.70
C PHE A 252 4.02 13.47 -13.42
N TRP A 253 3.05 12.77 -12.82
CA TRP A 253 1.74 13.35 -12.53
C TRP A 253 1.83 14.33 -11.35
N ILE A 254 2.30 15.54 -11.63
CA ILE A 254 1.88 16.73 -10.87
C ILE A 254 0.48 17.05 -11.41
N LEU A 255 -0.55 16.71 -10.63
CA LEU A 255 -1.89 17.18 -10.96
C LEU A 255 -1.94 18.69 -10.68
N GLU A 256 -1.98 19.46 -11.76
CA GLU A 256 -2.23 20.90 -11.74
C GLU A 256 -3.71 21.07 -11.37
N ALA A 257 -3.97 21.57 -10.16
CA ALA A 257 -5.32 21.87 -9.71
C ALA A 257 -5.67 23.30 -10.13
N ASN A 258 -6.34 23.48 -11.27
CA ASN A 258 -7.03 24.73 -11.58
C ASN A 258 -8.35 24.81 -10.79
N LYS A 259 -8.62 25.99 -10.24
CA LYS A 259 -9.53 26.28 -9.13
C LYS A 259 -11.00 26.42 -9.58
N SER A 260 -11.89 25.98 -8.67
CA SER A 260 -13.21 26.53 -8.30
C SER A 260 -14.27 26.86 -9.36
N SER A 261 -15.36 26.09 -9.35
CA SER A 261 -16.71 26.55 -9.69
C SER A 261 -17.17 27.59 -8.66
N SER A 262 -17.26 28.85 -9.08
CA SER A 262 -17.89 29.95 -8.35
C SER A 262 -19.42 29.81 -8.41
N LEU A 263 -20.05 29.65 -7.25
CA LEU A 263 -21.48 29.87 -7.07
C LEU A 263 -21.72 31.39 -7.03
N HIS A 264 -22.19 31.96 -8.15
CA HIS A 264 -22.87 33.25 -8.11
C HIS A 264 -24.31 33.01 -7.66
N ARG A 265 -24.63 33.49 -6.45
CA ARG A 265 -25.99 33.76 -5.99
C ARG A 265 -26.45 35.03 -6.72
N LEU A 266 -27.32 34.88 -7.71
CA LEU A 266 -28.20 35.96 -8.17
C LEU A 266 -29.56 35.70 -7.53
N GLN A 267 -29.96 36.59 -6.63
CA GLN A 267 -31.35 36.77 -6.23
C GLN A 267 -31.83 38.04 -6.93
N SER A 268 -32.83 37.86 -7.78
CA SER A 268 -33.95 38.78 -8.00
C SER A 268 -35.20 37.97 -7.72
#